data_AF-A0A853FYQ6-F1
#
_entry.id   AF-A0A853FYQ6-F1
#
_cell.length_a   1.000
_cell.length_b   1.000
_cell.length_c   1.000
_cell.angle_alpha   90.00
_cell.angle_beta   90.00
_cell.angle_gamma   90.00
#
_symmetry.space_group_name_H-M   'P 1'
#
loop_
_entity.id
_entity.type
_entity.pdbx_description
1 polymer ?
#
loop_
_entity_poly.entity_id
_entity_poly.type
_entity_poly.pdbx_seq_one_letter_code
_entity_poly.pdbx_strand_id
1 'polypeptide(L)'
;MEARIRDSYEFPTDLAEEADPRGALRWTVGVIATTAAALALTNAGAISGWAASFDPQPAVIPLVHAADGWDEATARLGLSTPHARMHKAWKHMEQARWSGGGPVVEQAALSEHAPGQDRALHE
;
A
#
# COMPACT_ATOMS: atom_id res chain seq x y z
N MET A 1 -9.53 62.68 23.45
CA MET A 1 -10.62 61.72 23.73
C MET A 1 -10.50 60.58 22.71
N GLU A 2 -9.45 59.76 22.84
CA GLU A 2 -9.12 58.68 21.87
C GLU A 2 -8.63 57.45 22.62
N ALA A 3 -9.52 56.86 23.41
CA ALA A 3 -9.24 55.61 24.11
C ALA A 3 -10.50 54.74 24.06
N ARG A 4 -10.86 54.26 22.86
CA ARG A 4 -11.89 53.22 22.72
C ARG A 4 -11.93 52.53 21.35
N ILE A 5 -10.80 52.05 20.83
CA ILE A 5 -10.81 51.01 19.78
C ILE A 5 -9.61 50.10 20.03
N ARG A 6 -9.63 49.33 21.11
CA ARG A 6 -8.65 48.24 21.34
C ARG A 6 -9.27 47.06 22.08
N ASP A 7 -10.59 46.92 22.00
CA ASP A 7 -11.30 45.73 22.44
C ASP A 7 -11.94 45.10 21.20
N SER A 8 -11.84 43.77 21.10
CA SER A 8 -12.63 42.87 20.24
C SER A 8 -12.22 42.59 18.79
N TYR A 9 -10.92 42.45 18.50
CA TYR A 9 -10.50 41.55 17.40
C TYR A 9 -9.40 40.61 17.90
N GLU A 10 -9.80 39.62 18.69
CA GLU A 10 -9.07 38.36 18.77
C GLU A 10 -9.26 37.69 17.40
N PHE A 11 -8.22 37.70 16.57
CA PHE A 11 -8.24 36.90 15.36
C PHE A 11 -8.07 35.43 15.77
N PRO A 12 -8.72 34.47 15.08
CA PRO A 12 -8.60 33.04 15.38
C PRO A 12 -7.17 32.47 15.24
N THR A 13 -6.22 33.32 14.85
CA THR A 13 -4.79 33.03 14.70
C THR A 13 -3.91 33.75 15.73
N ASP A 14 -4.49 34.51 16.66
CA ASP A 14 -3.76 35.07 17.79
C ASP A 14 -3.37 33.92 18.72
N LEU A 15 -2.17 33.41 18.51
CA LEU A 15 -1.59 32.35 19.34
C LEU A 15 -1.19 32.97 20.68
N ALA A 16 -1.54 32.29 21.78
CA ALA A 16 -1.07 32.66 23.11
C ALA A 16 0.46 32.86 23.09
N GLU A 17 0.91 33.94 23.74
CA GLU A 17 2.24 34.56 23.55
C GLU A 17 3.43 33.66 23.93
N GLU A 18 3.20 32.46 24.48
CA GLU A 18 4.24 31.49 24.80
C GLU A 18 3.88 30.09 24.25
N ALA A 19 4.48 29.75 23.11
CA ALA A 19 4.47 28.36 22.64
C ALA A 19 5.39 27.51 23.53
N ASP A 20 4.89 26.38 24.05
CA ASP A 20 5.72 25.35 24.71
C ASP A 20 6.32 24.41 23.65
N PRO A 21 7.60 24.59 23.25
CA PRO A 21 8.22 23.76 22.22
C PRO A 21 8.36 22.29 22.67
N ARG A 22 8.48 22.03 23.98
CA ARG A 22 8.61 20.66 24.50
C ARG A 22 7.27 19.95 24.48
N GLY A 23 6.20 20.64 24.85
CA GLY A 23 4.82 20.17 24.73
C GLY A 23 4.47 19.83 23.27
N ALA A 24 4.79 20.74 22.34
CA ALA A 24 4.60 20.52 20.91
C ALA A 24 5.36 19.29 20.40
N LEU A 25 6.65 19.15 20.75
CA LEU A 25 7.46 18.00 20.34
C LEU A 25 6.91 16.68 20.89
N ARG A 26 6.51 16.64 22.16
CA ARG A 26 5.91 15.45 22.79
C ARG A 26 4.60 15.06 22.10
N TRP A 27 3.77 16.05 21.78
CA TRP A 27 2.53 15.82 21.05
C TRP A 27 2.80 15.25 19.65
N THR A 28 3.72 15.85 18.89
CA THR A 28 4.09 15.37 17.56
C THR A 28 4.65 13.95 17.60
N VAL A 29 5.53 13.63 18.55
CA VAL A 29 6.03 12.26 18.75
C VAL A 29 4.89 11.30 19.08
N GLY A 30 3.94 11.71 19.92
CA GLY A 30 2.76 10.91 20.26
C GLY A 30 1.89 10.60 19.03
N VAL A 31 1.64 11.61 18.18
CA VAL A 31 0.90 11.44 16.93
C VAL A 31 1.64 10.48 16.00
N ILE A 32 2.92 10.71 15.75
CA ILE A 32 3.74 9.86 14.88
C ILE A 32 3.74 8.41 15.38
N ALA A 33 3.98 8.20 16.67
CA ALA A 33 4.01 6.86 17.26
C ALA A 33 2.65 6.15 17.13
N THR A 34 1.56 6.86 17.40
CA THR A 34 0.19 6.31 17.30
C THR A 34 -0.15 5.96 15.86
N THR A 35 0.15 6.85 14.92
CA THR A 35 -0.09 6.62 13.49
C THR A 35 0.78 5.48 12.97
N ALA A 36 2.06 5.42 13.35
CA ALA A 36 2.96 4.33 12.97
C ALA A 36 2.47 2.98 13.51
N ALA A 37 2.00 2.92 14.75
CA ALA A 37 1.43 1.70 15.33
C ALA A 37 0.15 1.26 14.60
N ALA A 38 -0.76 2.21 14.32
CA ALA A 38 -1.98 1.92 13.56
C ALA A 38 -1.66 1.41 12.15
N LEU A 39 -0.66 2.00 11.49
CA LEU A 39 -0.20 1.57 10.17
C LEU A 39 0.43 0.18 10.22
N ALA A 40 1.31 -0.09 11.19
CA ALA A 40 1.96 -1.39 11.35
C ALA A 40 0.94 -2.52 11.59
N LEU A 41 -0.15 -2.24 12.32
CA LEU A 41 -1.21 -3.20 12.61
C LEU A 41 -2.14 -3.46 11.41
N THR A 42 -2.45 -2.42 10.64
CA THR A 42 -3.42 -2.52 9.52
C THR A 42 -2.76 -2.82 8.19
N ASN A 43 -1.44 -2.67 8.09
CA ASN A 43 -0.67 -2.81 6.84
C ASN A 43 0.35 -3.96 6.88
N ALA A 44 0.15 -4.96 7.74
CA ALA A 44 1.10 -6.05 7.95
C ALA A 44 1.38 -6.84 6.64
N GLY A 45 0.36 -7.13 5.84
CA GLY A 45 0.54 -7.82 4.55
C GLY A 45 1.34 -7.03 3.51
N ALA A 46 1.32 -5.69 3.56
CA ALA A 46 2.19 -4.90 2.69
C ALA A 46 3.64 -4.91 3.20
N ILE A 47 3.85 -4.99 4.52
CA ILE A 47 5.19 -5.11 5.12
C ILE A 47 5.81 -6.46 4.73
N SER A 48 5.06 -7.57 4.81
CA SER A 48 5.53 -8.90 4.38
C SER A 48 5.81 -8.93 2.87
N GLY A 49 4.89 -8.41 2.05
CA GLY A 49 5.09 -8.32 0.59
C GLY A 49 6.29 -7.46 0.18
N TRP A 50 6.53 -6.33 0.88
CA TRP A 50 7.71 -5.51 0.69
C TRP A 50 8.99 -6.23 1.12
N ALA A 51 9.00 -6.88 2.29
CA ALA A 51 10.15 -7.64 2.76
C ALA A 51 10.53 -8.78 1.79
N ALA A 52 9.54 -9.45 1.21
CA ALA A 52 9.73 -10.50 0.22
C ALA A 52 10.22 -10.00 -1.15
N SER A 53 10.19 -8.68 -1.41
CA SER A 53 10.66 -8.10 -2.66
C SER A 53 12.18 -7.91 -2.74
N PHE A 54 12.88 -8.06 -1.62
CA PHE A 54 14.34 -8.02 -1.58
C PHE A 54 14.96 -9.32 -2.12
N ASP A 55 16.13 -9.18 -2.74
CA ASP A 55 16.92 -10.36 -3.12
C ASP A 55 17.27 -11.20 -1.88
N PRO A 56 17.18 -12.53 -1.98
CA PRO A 56 17.46 -13.41 -0.85
C PRO A 56 18.94 -13.34 -0.46
N GLN A 57 19.20 -12.64 0.64
CA GLN A 57 20.52 -12.52 1.27
C GLN A 57 20.43 -12.91 2.76
N PRO A 58 21.53 -13.38 3.38
CA PRO A 58 21.51 -13.83 4.77
C PRO A 58 20.94 -12.79 5.77
N ALA A 59 21.13 -11.49 5.49
CA ALA A 59 20.59 -10.41 6.32
C ALA A 59 19.08 -10.17 6.12
N VAL A 60 18.51 -10.56 4.98
CA VAL A 60 17.10 -10.37 4.62
C VAL A 60 16.22 -11.50 5.15
N ILE A 61 16.76 -12.72 5.25
CA ILE A 61 16.07 -13.90 5.81
C ILE A 61 15.37 -13.60 7.16
N PRO A 62 16.04 -13.04 8.18
CA PRO A 62 15.38 -12.75 9.46
C PRO A 62 14.31 -11.66 9.33
N LEU A 63 14.49 -10.69 8.43
CA LEU A 63 13.50 -9.64 8.16
C LEU A 63 12.22 -10.23 7.57
N VAL A 64 12.34 -11.09 6.56
CA VAL A 64 11.20 -11.77 5.93
C VAL A 64 10.45 -12.63 6.96
N HIS A 65 11.18 -13.44 7.74
CA HIS A 65 10.55 -14.25 8.80
C HIS A 65 9.83 -13.40 9.86
N ALA A 66 10.41 -12.26 10.26
CA ALA A 66 9.77 -11.36 11.19
C ALA A 66 8.50 -10.72 10.60
N ALA A 67 8.55 -10.31 9.33
CA ALA A 67 7.41 -9.73 8.63
C ALA A 67 6.27 -10.75 8.44
N ASP A 68 6.59 -11.99 8.06
CA ASP A 68 5.62 -13.07 7.93
C ASP A 68 4.98 -13.42 9.28
N GLY A 69 5.80 -13.53 10.34
CA GLY A 69 5.31 -13.79 11.69
C GLY A 69 4.40 -12.67 12.20
N TRP A 70 4.69 -11.42 11.84
CA TRP A 70 3.85 -10.27 12.16
C TRP A 70 2.53 -10.27 11.39
N ASP A 71 2.55 -10.57 10.09
CA ASP A 71 1.34 -10.69 9.28
C ASP A 71 0.42 -11.78 9.84
N GLU A 72 0.96 -12.95 10.17
CA GLU A 72 0.20 -14.03 10.81
C GLU A 72 -0.36 -13.64 12.19
N ALA A 73 0.38 -12.89 13.00
CA ALA A 73 -0.11 -12.39 14.29
C ALA A 73 -1.29 -11.42 14.11
N THR A 74 -1.18 -10.46 13.19
CA THR A 74 -2.27 -9.50 12.92
C THR A 74 -3.47 -10.14 12.23
N ALA A 75 -3.25 -11.17 11.42
CA ALA A 75 -4.31 -11.97 10.82
C ALA A 75 -5.13 -12.72 11.89
N ARG A 76 -4.47 -13.30 12.91
CA ARG A 76 -5.15 -13.92 14.06
C ARG A 76 -5.99 -12.94 14.88
N LEU A 77 -5.62 -11.66 14.89
CA LEU A 77 -6.42 -10.59 15.51
C LEU A 77 -7.57 -10.10 14.61
N GLY A 78 -7.69 -10.63 13.39
CA GLY A 78 -8.71 -10.24 12.42
C GLY A 78 -8.44 -8.89 11.74
N LEU A 79 -7.28 -8.27 11.99
CA LEU A 79 -6.94 -6.93 11.50
C LEU A 79 -6.69 -6.90 9.98
N SER A 80 -6.36 -8.05 9.38
CA SER A 80 -6.21 -8.21 7.92
C SER A 80 -7.54 -8.37 7.16
N THR A 81 -8.65 -8.58 7.87
CA THR A 81 -9.97 -8.90 7.27
C THR A 81 -10.49 -7.84 6.31
N PRO A 82 -10.46 -6.52 6.64
CA PRO A 82 -10.99 -5.50 5.74
C PRO A 82 -10.20 -5.44 4.43
N HIS A 83 -8.87 -5.51 4.50
CA HIS A 83 -7.99 -5.52 3.33
C HIS A 83 -8.26 -6.74 2.45
N ALA A 84 -8.35 -7.94 3.04
CA ALA A 84 -8.62 -9.18 2.30
C ALA A 84 -9.96 -9.14 1.55
N ARG A 85 -11.00 -8.55 2.17
CA ARG A 85 -12.31 -8.36 1.52
C ARG A 85 -12.23 -7.43 0.32
N MET A 86 -11.52 -6.30 0.48
CA MET A 86 -11.34 -5.34 -0.61
C MET A 86 -10.52 -5.93 -1.76
N HIS A 87 -9.44 -6.64 -1.45
CA HIS A 87 -8.62 -7.33 -2.44
C HIS A 87 -9.42 -8.40 -3.21
N LYS A 88 -10.24 -9.18 -2.50
CA LYS A 88 -11.12 -10.18 -3.12
C LYS A 88 -12.17 -9.54 -4.03
N ALA A 89 -12.77 -8.43 -3.59
CA ALA A 89 -13.73 -7.67 -4.40
C ALA A 89 -13.07 -7.11 -5.67
N TRP A 90 -11.87 -6.53 -5.54
CA TRP A 90 -11.08 -6.06 -6.66
C TRP A 90 -10.76 -7.18 -7.67
N LYS A 91 -10.25 -8.32 -7.20
CA LYS A 91 -9.93 -9.47 -8.06
C LYS A 91 -11.14 -10.01 -8.81
N HIS A 92 -12.31 -10.00 -8.18
CA HIS A 92 -13.56 -10.41 -8.83
C HIS A 92 -13.95 -9.45 -9.97
N MET A 93 -13.76 -8.14 -9.77
CA MET A 93 -13.98 -7.13 -10.81
C MET A 93 -12.94 -7.24 -11.94
N GLU A 94 -11.68 -7.50 -11.61
CA GLU A 94 -10.59 -7.69 -12.58
C GLU A 94 -10.85 -8.91 -13.49
N GLN A 95 -11.31 -10.03 -12.93
CA GLN A 95 -11.71 -11.21 -13.69
C GLN A 95 -12.91 -10.93 -14.62
N ALA A 96 -13.92 -10.19 -14.14
CA ALA A 96 -15.08 -9.82 -14.95
C ALA A 96 -14.72 -8.87 -16.11
N ARG A 97 -13.72 -8.00 -15.92
CA ARG A 97 -13.18 -7.11 -16.95
C ARG A 97 -12.43 -7.90 -18.05
N TRP A 98 -11.77 -9.00 -17.69
CA TRP A 98 -10.94 -9.77 -18.63
C TRP A 98 -11.62 -11.02 -19.22
N SER A 99 -12.79 -11.43 -18.72
CA SER A 99 -13.58 -12.51 -19.34
C SER A 99 -14.20 -12.15 -20.70
N GLY A 100 -13.96 -10.94 -21.22
CA GLY A 100 -14.44 -10.46 -22.52
C GLY A 100 -13.42 -10.54 -23.68
N GLY A 101 -12.20 -11.05 -23.46
CA GLY A 101 -11.19 -11.18 -24.52
C GLY A 101 -10.20 -12.30 -24.22
N GLY A 102 -10.33 -13.43 -24.93
CA GLY A 102 -9.39 -14.54 -24.83
C GLY A 102 -7.97 -14.16 -25.27
N PRO A 103 -6.95 -14.95 -24.89
CA PRO A 103 -5.56 -14.65 -25.19
C PRO A 103 -5.32 -14.72 -26.72
N VAL A 104 -5.28 -13.55 -27.36
CA VAL A 104 -4.83 -13.39 -28.76
C VAL A 104 -3.40 -13.92 -28.93
N VAL A 105 -2.62 -13.93 -27.84
CA VAL A 105 -1.21 -14.33 -27.81
C VAL A 105 -1.01 -15.83 -28.10
N GLU A 106 -1.96 -16.70 -27.73
CA GLU A 106 -1.82 -18.14 -27.97
C GLU A 106 -2.23 -18.54 -29.40
N GLN A 107 -3.18 -17.81 -30.02
CA GLN A 107 -3.57 -18.03 -31.42
C GLN A 107 -2.54 -17.47 -32.40
N ALA A 108 -1.85 -16.37 -32.06
CA ALA A 108 -0.75 -15.84 -32.87
C ALA A 108 0.45 -16.80 -32.91
N ALA A 109 0.82 -17.39 -31.77
CA ALA A 109 1.93 -18.35 -31.71
C ALA A 109 1.62 -19.68 -32.43
N LEU A 110 0.36 -20.12 -32.44
CA LEU A 110 -0.07 -21.35 -33.13
C LEU A 110 -0.30 -21.17 -34.64
N SER A 111 -0.57 -19.94 -35.11
CA SER A 111 -0.71 -19.64 -36.55
C SER A 111 0.65 -19.44 -37.24
N GLU A 112 1.70 -19.14 -36.48
CA GLU A 112 3.07 -18.99 -37.00
C GLU A 112 3.81 -20.34 -37.16
N HIS A 113 3.28 -21.43 -36.59
CA HIS A 113 3.91 -22.75 -36.57
C HIS A 113 3.16 -23.83 -37.36
N ALA A 114 2.42 -23.46 -38.41
CA ALA A 114 1.86 -24.44 -39.34
C ALA A 114 2.99 -25.11 -40.15
N PRO A 115 3.29 -26.41 -39.98
CA PRO A 115 4.30 -27.09 -40.77
C PRO A 115 3.66 -27.51 -42.10
N GLY A 116 4.02 -26.86 -43.20
CA GLY A 116 3.58 -27.32 -44.52
C GLY A 116 3.41 -26.26 -45.60
N GLN A 117 4.32 -25.29 -45.70
CA GLN A 117 4.37 -24.40 -46.86
C GLN A 117 5.74 -24.37 -47.53
N ASP A 118 6.36 -25.55 -47.68
CA ASP A 118 7.33 -25.81 -48.74
C ASP A 118 6.70 -26.79 -49.73
N ARG A 119 5.97 -26.26 -50.70
CA ARG A 119 5.69 -27.00 -51.93
C ARG A 119 6.04 -26.13 -53.12
N ALA A 120 6.94 -26.68 -53.93
CA ALA A 120 7.19 -26.35 -55.33
C ALA A 120 7.96 -25.06 -55.63
N LEU A 121 9.29 -25.15 -55.67
CA LEU A 121 10.14 -24.48 -56.66
C LEU A 121 11.44 -25.30 -56.77
N HIS A 122 11.57 -26.07 -57.86
CA HIS A 122 12.77 -26.54 -58.56
C HIS A 122 12.41 -27.81 -59.34
N GLU A 123 11.71 -27.61 -60.46
CA GLU A 123 11.89 -28.44 -61.66
C GLU A 123 13.08 -27.90 -62.46
#